data_AF-A0A845M6I0-F1
#
_entry.id   AF-A0A845M6I0-F1
#
_cell.length_a   1.000
_cell.length_b   1.000
_cell.length_c   1.000
_cell.angle_alpha   90.00
_cell.angle_beta   90.00
_cell.angle_gamma   90.00
#
_symmetry.space_group_name_H-M   'P 1'
#
loop_
_entity.id
_entity.type
_entity.pdbx_description
1 polymer ?
#
loop_
_entity_poly.entity_id
_entity_poly.type
_entity_poly.pdbx_seq_one_letter_code
_entity_poly.pdbx_strand_id
1 'polypeptide(L)'
;MSHLLQEVTAKSAAAVKSALYVGVLTAGLGFALSPLVSTASAEPDDPDYFRVNMKPGASLNVRQDPSLKAKKIGSLPAEAQGIVNLGCHVGMPYLEWRNSTTAIRKVETRRKWCNIQYNGMVGWTAGQYLEADRPE
;
A
#
# COMPACT_ATOMS: atom_id res chain seq x y z
N MET A 1 39.94 -4.45 -26.45
CA MET A 1 39.80 -3.04 -26.04
C MET A 1 38.52 -2.92 -25.21
N SER A 2 38.71 -2.73 -23.91
CA SER A 2 37.81 -2.05 -22.94
C SER A 2 36.34 -2.52 -22.88
N HIS A 3 35.98 -3.43 -21.97
CA HIS A 3 35.53 -3.13 -20.58
C HIS A 3 34.52 -1.98 -20.48
N LEU A 4 33.28 -2.28 -20.07
CA LEU A 4 32.71 -1.70 -18.84
C LEU A 4 31.45 -2.46 -18.37
N LEU A 5 31.66 -3.25 -17.31
CA LEU A 5 30.63 -3.67 -16.36
C LEU A 5 30.22 -2.44 -15.54
N GLN A 6 28.93 -2.17 -15.38
CA GLN A 6 28.45 -1.18 -14.43
C GLN A 6 28.18 -1.87 -13.09
N GLU A 7 29.11 -1.66 -12.17
CA GLU A 7 29.08 -2.14 -10.80
C GLU A 7 27.98 -1.43 -9.99
N VAL A 8 27.29 -2.25 -9.21
CA VAL A 8 26.36 -1.85 -8.16
C VAL A 8 27.18 -1.29 -7.01
N THR A 9 27.31 0.04 -6.91
CA THR A 9 27.91 0.67 -5.72
C THR A 9 26.83 1.37 -4.90
N ALA A 10 26.39 0.68 -3.86
CA ALA A 10 25.75 1.29 -2.70
C ALA A 10 26.71 2.36 -2.13
N LYS A 11 26.26 3.62 -2.02
CA LYS A 11 26.99 4.66 -1.31
C LYS A 11 26.45 4.78 0.10
N SER A 12 27.34 4.42 1.03
CA SER A 12 27.22 4.45 2.48
C SER A 12 26.70 5.77 3.04
N ALA A 13 25.99 5.62 4.16
CA ALA A 13 25.76 6.65 5.15
C ALA A 13 27.10 7.30 5.56
N ALA A 14 27.18 8.62 5.45
CA ALA A 14 28.25 9.42 6.03
C ALA A 14 27.65 10.38 7.05
N ALA A 15 28.17 10.24 8.27
CA ALA A 15 27.79 10.96 9.47
C ALA A 15 27.85 12.49 9.27
N VAL A 16 26.78 13.16 9.72
CA VAL A 16 26.66 14.61 9.78
C VAL A 16 27.66 15.12 10.82
N LYS A 17 28.70 15.82 10.36
CA LYS A 17 29.64 16.53 11.24
C LYS A 17 29.00 17.81 11.72
N SER A 18 28.58 17.82 12.99
CA SER A 18 28.19 19.03 13.72
C SER A 18 29.39 19.95 13.86
N ALA A 19 29.39 21.06 13.14
CA ALA A 19 30.31 22.18 13.37
C ALA A 19 29.52 23.34 13.96
N LEU A 20 29.59 23.48 15.29
CA LEU A 20 29.21 24.68 16.01
C LEU A 20 30.19 25.80 15.62
N TYR A 21 29.73 26.80 14.87
CA TYR A 21 30.41 28.08 14.75
C TYR A 21 29.56 29.16 15.42
N VAL A 22 30.02 29.57 16.60
CA VAL A 22 29.58 30.79 17.28
C VAL A 22 30.34 31.96 16.63
N GLY A 23 29.62 32.84 15.96
CA GLY A 23 30.12 34.11 15.44
C GLY A 23 29.06 35.18 15.68
N VAL A 24 29.42 36.22 16.43
CA VAL A 24 28.53 37.17 17.09
C VAL A 24 28.55 38.53 16.37
N LEU A 25 27.40 39.25 16.46
CA LEU A 25 27.14 40.69 16.22
C LEU A 25 26.91 41.20 14.79
N THR A 26 25.64 41.48 14.47
CA THR A 26 25.19 42.80 13.97
C THR A 26 23.69 43.01 14.26
N ALA A 27 23.35 44.22 14.71
CA ALA A 27 21.98 44.65 14.97
C ALA A 27 21.20 44.83 13.66
N GLY A 28 20.05 44.17 13.55
CA GLY A 28 19.14 44.31 12.41
C GLY A 28 17.88 43.47 12.63
N LEU A 29 16.72 44.08 12.40
CA LEU A 29 15.35 43.54 12.43
C LEU A 29 15.25 42.01 12.55
N GLY A 30 14.71 41.56 13.69
CA GLY A 30 14.48 40.14 13.99
C GLY A 30 13.46 39.49 13.05
N PHE A 31 13.92 39.00 11.90
CA PHE A 31 13.24 37.93 11.17
C PHE A 31 13.43 36.64 11.99
N ALA A 32 12.41 36.28 12.76
CA ALA A 32 12.34 34.98 13.42
C ALA A 32 12.34 33.88 12.34
N LEU A 33 13.49 33.24 12.12
CA LEU A 33 13.59 32.03 11.32
C LEU A 33 12.91 30.88 12.09
N SER A 34 11.62 30.70 11.86
CA SER A 34 10.90 29.50 12.31
C SER A 34 11.32 28.31 11.43
N PRO A 35 11.83 27.21 12.00
CA PRO A 35 12.10 26.01 11.22
C PRO A 35 10.77 25.44 10.70
N LEU A 36 10.65 25.31 9.38
CA LEU A 36 9.59 24.56 8.73
C LEU A 36 9.76 23.07 9.07
N VAL A 37 9.10 22.62 10.14
CA VAL A 37 8.93 21.19 10.43
C VAL A 37 8.04 20.62 9.33
N SER A 38 8.65 19.84 8.43
CA SER A 38 7.91 19.05 7.46
C SER A 38 7.26 17.87 8.18
N THR A 39 5.94 17.93 8.38
CA THR A 39 5.17 16.79 8.85
C THR A 39 5.02 15.81 7.68
N ALA A 40 5.86 14.79 7.64
CA ALA A 40 5.65 13.64 6.77
C ALA A 40 4.33 12.96 7.19
N SER A 41 3.35 12.93 6.29
CA SER A 41 2.11 12.17 6.49
C SER A 41 2.40 10.72 6.14
N ALA A 42 2.28 9.82 7.10
CA ALA A 42 2.37 8.39 6.82
C ALA A 42 1.19 8.01 5.90
N GLU A 43 1.51 7.39 4.76
CA GLU A 43 0.49 6.79 3.90
C GLU A 43 -0.26 5.70 4.71
N PRO A 44 -1.57 5.50 4.48
CA PRO A 44 -2.31 4.47 5.20
C PRO A 44 -1.66 3.11 4.96
N ASP A 45 -1.20 2.46 6.02
CA ASP A 45 -0.64 1.12 5.96
C ASP A 45 -1.74 0.12 5.57
N ASP A 46 -1.50 -0.65 4.50
CA ASP A 46 -2.39 -1.73 4.09
C ASP A 46 -2.27 -2.88 5.10
N PRO A 47 -3.36 -3.56 5.47
CA PRO A 47 -3.28 -4.62 6.48
C PRO A 47 -2.50 -5.83 5.97
N ASP A 48 -1.67 -6.44 6.83
CA ASP A 48 -0.96 -7.69 6.52
C ASP A 48 -1.90 -8.88 6.31
N TYR A 49 -3.01 -8.90 7.07
CA TYR A 49 -3.99 -9.97 7.06
C TYR A 49 -5.41 -9.45 6.84
N PHE A 50 -6.19 -10.26 6.15
CA PHE A 50 -7.61 -10.05 5.92
C PHE A 50 -8.47 -11.11 6.60
N ARG A 51 -9.73 -10.72 6.83
CA ARG A 51 -10.85 -11.63 7.05
C ARG A 51 -11.95 -11.38 6.03
N VAL A 52 -12.79 -12.38 5.80
CA VAL A 52 -13.96 -12.26 4.92
C VAL A 52 -15.08 -11.52 5.64
N ASN A 53 -15.69 -10.54 4.96
CA ASN A 53 -16.89 -9.83 5.42
C ASN A 53 -18.07 -10.20 4.51
N MET A 54 -18.70 -11.33 4.83
CA MET A 54 -19.89 -11.84 4.13
C MET A 54 -20.85 -12.48 5.14
N LYS A 55 -22.10 -12.72 4.71
CA LYS A 55 -23.07 -13.43 5.54
C LYS A 55 -22.58 -14.86 5.85
N PRO A 56 -22.84 -15.41 7.05
CA PRO A 56 -22.51 -16.78 7.39
C PRO A 56 -23.05 -17.79 6.35
N GLY A 57 -22.27 -18.82 6.05
CA GLY A 57 -22.58 -19.82 5.03
C GLY A 57 -22.37 -19.36 3.58
N ALA A 58 -22.06 -18.08 3.33
CA ALA A 58 -21.64 -17.62 2.02
C ALA A 58 -20.20 -18.05 1.71
N SER A 59 -19.83 -17.94 0.43
CA SER A 59 -18.52 -18.32 -0.07
C SER A 59 -17.98 -17.28 -1.05
N LEU A 60 -16.75 -16.87 -0.81
CA LEU A 60 -16.03 -15.91 -1.64
C LEU A 60 -15.12 -16.67 -2.63
N ASN A 61 -15.29 -16.42 -3.93
CA ASN A 61 -14.53 -17.14 -4.95
C ASN A 61 -13.08 -16.64 -5.04
N VAL A 62 -12.13 -17.58 -5.09
CA VAL A 62 -10.72 -17.33 -5.42
C VAL A 62 -10.47 -17.76 -6.87
N ARG A 63 -9.78 -16.90 -7.62
CA ARG A 63 -9.58 -17.03 -9.07
C ARG A 63 -8.11 -16.96 -9.45
N GLN A 64 -7.79 -17.45 -10.63
CA GLN A 64 -6.43 -17.46 -11.16
C GLN A 64 -5.91 -16.06 -11.53
N ASP A 65 -6.80 -15.16 -11.94
CA ASP A 65 -6.50 -13.78 -12.35
C ASP A 65 -7.52 -12.79 -11.75
N PRO A 66 -7.22 -11.48 -11.65
CA PRO A 66 -8.12 -10.45 -11.12
C PRO A 66 -9.26 -10.11 -12.09
N SER A 67 -10.10 -11.10 -12.41
CA SER A 67 -11.19 -10.98 -13.38
C SER A 67 -12.35 -11.92 -13.05
N LEU A 68 -13.58 -11.45 -13.25
CA LEU A 68 -14.78 -12.28 -13.11
C LEU A 68 -14.83 -13.43 -14.13
N LYS A 69 -14.11 -13.30 -15.25
CA LYS A 69 -14.02 -14.33 -16.29
C LYS A 69 -12.91 -15.34 -16.03
N ALA A 70 -12.00 -15.08 -15.08
CA ALA A 70 -10.90 -15.97 -14.77
C ALA A 70 -11.39 -17.28 -14.14
N LYS A 71 -10.64 -18.36 -14.34
CA LYS A 71 -10.93 -19.67 -13.76
C LYS A 71 -11.03 -19.57 -12.23
N LYS A 72 -12.12 -20.10 -11.65
CA LYS A 72 -12.23 -20.29 -10.20
C LYS A 72 -11.30 -21.44 -9.80
N ILE A 73 -10.42 -21.18 -8.85
CA ILE A 73 -9.45 -22.16 -8.34
C ILE A 73 -9.74 -22.59 -6.89
N GLY A 74 -10.64 -21.87 -6.22
CA GLY A 74 -11.08 -22.23 -4.88
C GLY A 74 -12.06 -21.23 -4.30
N SER A 75 -12.23 -21.27 -2.99
CA SER A 75 -13.11 -20.35 -2.28
C SER A 75 -12.75 -20.20 -0.81
N LEU A 76 -13.06 -19.03 -0.26
CA LEU A 76 -12.96 -18.71 1.16
C LEU A 76 -14.37 -18.81 1.79
N PRO A 77 -14.53 -19.47 2.95
CA PRO A 77 -15.76 -19.40 3.72
C PRO A 77 -15.96 -17.99 4.31
N ALA A 78 -17.21 -17.66 4.69
CA ALA A 78 -17.54 -16.38 5.32
C ALA A 78 -16.75 -16.10 6.61
N GLU A 79 -16.40 -17.15 7.36
CA GLU A 79 -15.65 -17.05 8.62
C GLU A 79 -14.12 -17.10 8.43
N ALA A 80 -13.64 -17.00 7.18
CA ALA A 80 -12.20 -17.06 6.92
C ALA A 80 -11.49 -15.83 7.50
N GLN A 81 -10.49 -16.08 8.36
CA GLN A 81 -9.58 -15.12 8.98
C GLN A 81 -8.13 -15.50 8.68
N GLY A 82 -7.17 -14.63 8.99
CA GLY A 82 -5.74 -14.89 8.75
C GLY A 82 -5.38 -15.06 7.26
N ILE A 83 -6.12 -14.43 6.37
CA ILE A 83 -5.86 -14.46 4.92
C ILE A 83 -4.70 -13.50 4.64
N VAL A 84 -3.58 -14.00 4.14
CA VAL A 84 -2.39 -13.17 3.87
C VAL A 84 -2.68 -12.20 2.71
N ASN A 85 -2.39 -10.92 2.91
CA ASN A 85 -2.45 -9.91 1.86
C ASN A 85 -1.17 -9.94 1.01
N LEU A 86 -1.29 -10.35 -0.27
CA LEU A 86 -0.18 -10.31 -1.23
C LEU A 86 -0.26 -9.08 -2.16
N GLY A 87 -1.14 -8.12 -1.83
CA GLY A 87 -1.35 -6.88 -2.57
C GLY A 87 -2.71 -6.82 -3.26
N CYS A 88 -3.29 -5.60 -3.28
CA CYS A 88 -4.54 -5.33 -3.98
C CYS A 88 -4.31 -4.44 -5.21
N HIS A 89 -5.02 -4.75 -6.29
CA HIS A 89 -5.04 -3.98 -7.51
C HIS A 89 -6.43 -3.35 -7.73
N VAL A 90 -6.43 -2.05 -7.99
CA VAL A 90 -7.59 -1.32 -8.53
C VAL A 90 -7.37 -1.12 -10.02
N GLY A 91 -8.36 -1.48 -10.84
CA GLY A 91 -8.22 -1.45 -12.31
C GLY A 91 -8.05 -0.05 -12.90
N MET A 92 -8.26 1.00 -12.11
CA MET A 92 -8.09 2.40 -12.53
C MET A 92 -6.79 2.98 -11.95
N PRO A 93 -5.93 3.62 -12.78
CA PRO A 93 -4.75 4.34 -12.31
C PRO A 93 -5.08 5.40 -11.25
N TYR A 94 -4.19 5.61 -10.28
CA TYR A 94 -4.45 6.51 -9.14
C TYR A 94 -4.84 7.94 -9.55
N LEU A 95 -4.12 8.53 -10.52
CA LEU A 95 -4.40 9.90 -10.97
C LEU A 95 -5.77 10.03 -11.63
N GLU A 96 -6.19 9.01 -12.39
CA GLU A 96 -7.53 8.95 -12.98
C GLU A 96 -8.59 8.78 -11.89
N TRP A 97 -8.36 7.88 -10.94
CA TRP A 97 -9.25 7.67 -9.81
C TRP A 97 -9.44 8.95 -8.98
N ARG A 98 -8.34 9.67 -8.69
CA ARG A 98 -8.35 10.92 -7.91
C ARG A 98 -9.15 12.02 -8.60
N ASN A 99 -9.07 12.08 -9.92
CA ASN A 99 -9.76 13.09 -10.72
C ASN A 99 -11.19 12.66 -11.13
N SER A 100 -11.62 11.45 -10.77
CA SER A 100 -12.93 10.91 -11.13
C SER A 100 -14.04 11.32 -10.16
N THR A 101 -15.30 11.17 -10.59
CA THR A 101 -16.45 11.47 -9.73
C THR A 101 -16.59 10.44 -8.61
N THR A 102 -17.25 10.80 -7.51
CA THR A 102 -17.55 9.86 -6.41
C THR A 102 -18.26 8.59 -6.88
N ALA A 103 -19.11 8.67 -7.90
CA ALA A 103 -19.78 7.51 -8.49
C ALA A 103 -18.77 6.55 -9.15
N ILE A 104 -17.82 7.08 -9.92
CA ILE A 104 -16.75 6.29 -10.55
C ILE A 104 -15.83 5.67 -9.49
N ARG A 105 -15.40 6.46 -8.50
CA ARG A 105 -14.59 5.96 -7.39
C ARG A 105 -15.24 4.77 -6.69
N LYS A 106 -16.55 4.85 -6.40
CA LYS A 106 -17.32 3.75 -5.80
C LYS A 106 -17.39 2.51 -6.70
N VAL A 107 -17.53 2.68 -8.01
CA VAL A 107 -17.51 1.54 -8.96
C VAL A 107 -16.14 0.88 -8.98
N GLU A 108 -15.06 1.66 -9.02
CA GLU A 108 -13.70 1.12 -9.08
C GLU A 108 -13.25 0.49 -7.77
N THR A 109 -13.63 1.04 -6.61
CA THR A 109 -13.38 0.38 -5.31
C THR A 109 -14.06 -1.00 -5.25
N ARG A 110 -15.25 -1.15 -5.84
CA ARG A 110 -15.94 -2.46 -5.94
C ARG A 110 -15.27 -3.42 -6.93
N ARG A 111 -14.44 -2.91 -7.84
CA ARG A 111 -13.62 -3.69 -8.77
C ARG A 111 -12.23 -3.99 -8.22
N LYS A 112 -11.93 -3.64 -6.96
CA LYS A 112 -10.68 -4.00 -6.29
C LYS A 112 -10.54 -5.52 -6.26
N TRP A 113 -9.39 -6.01 -6.72
CA TRP A 113 -8.99 -7.41 -6.59
C TRP A 113 -7.80 -7.50 -5.65
N CYS A 114 -7.79 -8.47 -4.77
CA CYS A 114 -6.65 -8.72 -3.88
C CYS A 114 -6.08 -10.10 -4.17
N ASN A 115 -4.76 -10.14 -4.38
CA ASN A 115 -4.00 -11.37 -4.39
C ASN A 115 -3.82 -11.80 -2.93
N ILE A 116 -4.14 -13.06 -2.64
CA ILE A 116 -4.16 -13.58 -1.29
C ILE A 116 -3.48 -14.93 -1.20
N GLN A 117 -3.06 -15.30 0.01
CA GLN A 117 -2.74 -16.67 0.36
C GLN A 117 -3.62 -17.15 1.52
N TYR A 118 -4.20 -18.35 1.39
CA TYR A 118 -5.01 -18.97 2.44
C TYR A 118 -4.91 -20.49 2.35
N ASN A 119 -4.54 -21.16 3.44
CA ASN A 119 -4.36 -22.62 3.50
C ASN A 119 -3.54 -23.21 2.33
N GLY A 120 -2.45 -22.52 1.95
CA GLY A 120 -1.58 -22.92 0.84
C GLY A 120 -2.11 -22.57 -0.58
N MET A 121 -3.34 -22.08 -0.71
CA MET A 121 -3.89 -21.59 -1.97
C MET A 121 -3.50 -20.13 -2.20
N VAL A 122 -2.96 -19.82 -3.39
CA VAL A 122 -2.66 -18.45 -3.84
C VAL A 122 -3.56 -18.09 -5.01
N GLY A 123 -4.18 -16.91 -4.96
CA GLY A 123 -5.01 -16.41 -6.05
C GLY A 123 -5.70 -15.09 -5.76
N TRP A 124 -6.58 -14.70 -6.67
CA TRP A 124 -7.25 -13.40 -6.67
C TRP A 124 -8.70 -13.50 -6.21
N THR A 125 -9.09 -12.59 -5.33
CA THR A 125 -10.48 -12.46 -4.88
C THR A 125 -10.96 -11.02 -4.93
N ALA A 126 -12.28 -10.82 -4.92
CA ALA A 126 -12.87 -9.49 -4.90
C ALA A 126 -12.66 -8.83 -3.52
N GLY A 127 -11.83 -7.79 -3.48
CA GLY A 127 -11.40 -7.12 -2.26
C GLY A 127 -12.48 -6.30 -1.57
N GLN A 128 -13.67 -6.17 -2.16
CA GLN A 128 -14.84 -5.55 -1.51
C GLN A 128 -15.47 -6.44 -0.42
N TYR A 129 -15.09 -7.73 -0.36
CA TYR A 129 -15.54 -8.69 0.65
C TYR A 129 -14.43 -9.01 1.66
N LEU A 130 -13.36 -8.23 1.67
CA LEU A 130 -12.26 -8.36 2.59
C LEU A 130 -12.19 -7.11 3.48
N GLU A 131 -11.85 -7.33 4.74
CA GLU A 131 -11.54 -6.28 5.70
C GLU A 131 -10.31 -6.64 6.51
N ALA A 132 -9.69 -5.65 7.15
CA ALA A 132 -8.50 -5.86 7.95
C ALA A 132 -8.79 -6.83 9.11
N ASP A 133 -7.94 -7.84 9.26
CA ASP A 133 -7.96 -8.75 10.39
C ASP A 133 -7.12 -8.18 11.52
N ARG A 134 -7.72 -7.25 12.29
CA ARG A 134 -7.06 -6.65 13.45
C ARG A 134 -7.55 -7.34 14.72
N PRO A 135 -6.66 -7.63 15.69
CA PRO A 135 -7.12 -7.97 17.03
C PRO A 135 -7.91 -6.78 17.58
N GLU A 136 -9.11 -7.05 18.10
CA GLU A 136 -9.96 -6.06 18.78
C GLU A 136 -9.32 -5.55 20.08
#